data_AF-A0A841LR35-F1
#
_entry.id   AF-A0A841LR35-F1
#
_cell.length_a   1.000
_cell.length_b   1.000
_cell.length_c   1.000
_cell.angle_alpha   90.00
_cell.angle_beta   90.00
_cell.angle_gamma   90.00
#
_symmetry.space_group_name_H-M   'P 1'
#
loop_
_entity.id
_entity.type
_entity.pdbx_description
1 polymer ?
#
loop_
_entity_poly.entity_id
_entity_poly.type
_entity_poly.pdbx_seq_one_letter_code
_entity_poly.pdbx_strand_id
1 'polypeptide(L)'
;MTTLQGVRELNQIDNEELHEITKIMFDSFIINGEYKSQSYVSKKEQLIDSFSTFIQQYLKLNFSGSKEKKLRLMKFVAKLNMQRELLELASGETNLKDIEKAGQRLGKKSQSAFESK
;
A
#
# COMPACT_ATOMS: atom_id res chain seq x y z
N MET A 1 1.11 13.29 -39.61
CA MET A 1 1.01 12.46 -38.39
C MET A 1 1.39 11.04 -38.75
N THR A 2 2.31 10.42 -38.01
CA THR A 2 2.58 8.98 -38.17
C THR A 2 1.48 8.19 -37.46
N THR A 3 1.17 6.97 -37.94
CA THR A 3 0.19 6.07 -37.31
C THR A 3 0.48 5.85 -35.83
N LEU A 4 1.76 5.79 -35.45
CA LEU A 4 2.21 5.66 -34.07
C LEU A 4 1.82 6.86 -33.19
N GLN A 5 1.87 8.08 -33.74
CA GLN A 5 1.50 9.29 -33.02
C GLN A 5 -0.01 9.38 -32.80
N GLY A 6 -0.81 9.00 -33.80
CA GLY A 6 -2.27 8.90 -33.65
C GLY A 6 -2.71 7.86 -32.61
N VAL A 7 -2.06 6.69 -32.58
CA VAL A 7 -2.31 5.67 -31.54
C VAL A 7 -1.91 6.18 -30.15
N ARG A 8 -0.82 6.94 -30.03
CA ARG A 8 -0.36 7.48 -28.75
C ARG A 8 -1.32 8.53 -28.19
N GLU A 9 -1.84 9.41 -29.03
CA GLU A 9 -2.81 10.44 -28.64
C GLU A 9 -4.14 9.82 -28.19
N LEU A 10 -4.61 8.77 -28.89
CA LEU A 10 -5.84 8.05 -28.52
C LEU A 10 -5.73 7.25 -27.22
N ASN A 11 -4.53 6.82 -26.83
CA ASN A 11 -4.28 6.02 -25.62
C ASN A 11 -3.59 6.83 -24.52
N GLN A 12 -3.65 8.16 -24.61
CA GLN A 12 -3.09 9.00 -23.58
C GLN A 12 -4.00 8.95 -22.35
N ILE A 13 -3.45 8.47 -21.23
CA ILE A 13 -4.12 8.58 -19.93
C ILE A 13 -4.21 10.07 -19.60
N ASP A 14 -5.42 10.57 -19.46
CA ASP A 14 -5.66 11.96 -19.13
C ASP A 14 -5.62 12.21 -17.61
N ASN A 15 -5.72 13.48 -17.22
CA ASN A 15 -5.64 13.87 -15.81
C ASN A 15 -6.90 13.48 -15.02
N GLU A 16 -8.05 13.36 -15.67
CA GLU A 16 -9.31 12.97 -15.04
C GLU A 16 -9.27 11.47 -14.70
N GLU A 17 -8.89 10.64 -15.67
CA GLU A 17 -8.64 9.21 -15.48
C GLU A 17 -7.61 8.97 -14.36
N LEU A 18 -6.50 9.71 -14.36
CA LEU A 18 -5.49 9.61 -13.31
C LEU A 18 -6.03 9.99 -11.93
N HIS A 19 -6.84 11.06 -11.86
CA HIS A 19 -7.43 11.52 -10.61
C HIS A 19 -8.40 10.49 -10.04
N GLU A 20 -9.28 9.94 -10.89
CA GLU A 20 -10.23 8.90 -10.51
C GLU A 20 -9.53 7.64 -10.01
N ILE A 21 -8.52 7.16 -10.75
CA ILE A 21 -7.74 5.98 -10.34
C ILE A 21 -7.05 6.23 -9.01
N THR A 22 -6.48 7.42 -8.80
CA THR A 22 -5.84 7.78 -7.53
C THR A 22 -6.85 7.74 -6.38
N LYS A 23 -8.04 8.31 -6.57
CA LYS A 23 -9.11 8.28 -5.58
C LYS A 23 -9.57 6.85 -5.26
N ILE A 24 -9.79 6.02 -6.28
CA ILE A 24 -10.16 4.60 -6.12
C ILE A 24 -9.12 3.86 -5.30
N MET A 25 -7.83 4.08 -5.58
CA MET A 25 -6.75 3.49 -4.79
C MET A 25 -6.83 3.93 -3.33
N PHE A 26 -6.97 5.23 -3.05
CA PHE A 26 -7.09 5.73 -1.68
C PHE A 26 -8.30 5.14 -0.93
N ASP A 27 -9.47 5.13 -1.56
CA ASP A 27 -10.70 4.59 -0.96
C ASP A 27 -10.58 3.10 -0.64
N SER A 28 -9.80 2.35 -1.43
CA SER A 28 -9.55 0.93 -1.18
C SER A 28 -8.77 0.65 0.11
N PHE A 29 -7.92 1.59 0.54
CA PHE A 29 -7.09 1.45 1.75
C PHE A 29 -7.77 1.99 3.01
N ILE A 30 -8.84 2.77 2.86
CA ILE A 30 -9.53 3.37 4.00
C ILE A 30 -10.34 2.29 4.71
N ILE A 31 -10.08 2.18 6.02
CA ILE A 31 -10.87 1.37 6.94
C ILE A 31 -12.01 2.24 7.47
N ASN A 32 -13.17 2.20 6.80
CA ASN A 32 -14.39 2.84 7.26
C ASN A 32 -15.50 1.78 7.36
N GLY A 33 -15.98 1.51 8.58
CA GLY A 33 -17.21 0.75 8.82
C GLY A 33 -17.03 -0.73 9.17
N GLU A 34 -18.16 -1.42 9.22
CA GLU A 34 -18.29 -2.84 9.59
C GLU A 34 -17.83 -3.75 8.44
N TYR A 35 -17.00 -4.75 8.76
CA TYR A 35 -16.50 -5.73 7.80
C TYR A 35 -17.60 -6.71 7.43
N LYS A 36 -18.18 -6.50 6.25
CA LYS A 36 -19.37 -7.24 5.78
C LYS A 36 -19.11 -8.74 5.55
N SER A 37 -17.86 -9.16 5.30
CA SER A 37 -17.48 -10.58 5.11
C SER A 37 -15.97 -10.79 5.07
N GLN A 38 -15.50 -12.01 5.32
CA GLN A 38 -14.09 -12.41 5.16
C GLN A 38 -13.58 -12.18 3.72
N SER A 39 -14.42 -12.43 2.71
CA SER A 39 -14.07 -12.17 1.31
C SER A 39 -13.77 -10.69 1.05
N TYR A 40 -14.52 -9.79 1.70
CA TYR A 40 -14.28 -8.36 1.59
C TYR A 40 -12.94 -7.95 2.21
N VAL A 41 -12.62 -8.49 3.40
CA VAL A 41 -11.34 -8.23 4.08
C VAL A 41 -10.16 -8.71 3.23
N SER A 42 -10.20 -9.96 2.78
CA SER A 42 -9.13 -10.55 1.96
C SER A 42 -8.87 -9.76 0.67
N LYS A 43 -9.93 -9.29 -0.01
CA LYS A 43 -9.78 -8.44 -1.20
C LYS A 43 -9.12 -7.11 -0.88
N LYS A 44 -9.45 -6.48 0.26
CA LYS A 44 -8.79 -5.25 0.68
C LYS A 44 -7.31 -5.46 1.00
N GLU A 45 -6.96 -6.54 1.68
CA GLU A 45 -5.56 -6.90 1.94
C GLU A 45 -4.76 -7.08 0.64
N GLN A 46 -5.34 -7.76 -0.35
CA GLN A 46 -4.73 -7.94 -1.67
C GLN A 46 -4.47 -6.61 -2.38
N LEU A 47 -5.40 -5.65 -2.29
CA LEU A 47 -5.23 -4.31 -2.87
C LEU A 47 -4.09 -3.54 -2.17
N ILE A 48 -4.05 -3.59 -0.84
CA ILE A 48 -3.00 -2.96 -0.04
C ILE A 48 -1.62 -3.55 -0.39
N ASP A 49 -1.52 -4.88 -0.47
CA ASP A 49 -0.27 -5.57 -0.81
C ASP A 49 0.21 -5.26 -2.22
N SER A 50 -0.72 -5.25 -3.19
CA SER A 50 -0.41 -4.94 -4.58
C SER A 50 0.15 -3.53 -4.72
N PHE A 51 -0.48 -2.55 -4.06
CA PHE A 51 -0.02 -1.17 -4.13
C PHE A 51 1.28 -0.94 -3.36
N SER A 52 1.43 -1.57 -2.19
CA SER A 52 2.68 -1.53 -1.43
C SER A 52 3.85 -2.10 -2.25
N THR A 53 3.62 -3.22 -2.94
CA THR A 53 4.60 -3.84 -3.84
C THR A 53 4.94 -2.93 -5.01
N PHE A 54 3.94 -2.32 -5.65
CA PHE A 54 4.16 -1.35 -6.72
C PHE A 54 5.09 -0.22 -6.28
N ILE A 55 4.84 0.42 -5.13
CA ILE A 55 5.68 1.51 -4.63
C ILE A 55 7.10 1.01 -4.34
N GLN A 56 7.24 -0.17 -3.72
CA GLN A 56 8.56 -0.74 -3.42
C GLN A 56 9.36 -1.02 -4.70
N GLN A 57 8.72 -1.56 -5.74
CA GLN A 57 9.38 -1.79 -7.03
C GLN A 57 9.76 -0.47 -7.72
N TYR A 58 8.87 0.51 -7.70
CA TYR A 58 9.17 1.86 -8.20
C TYR A 58 10.38 2.48 -7.50
N LEU A 59 10.47 2.33 -6.18
CA LEU A 59 11.62 2.80 -5.38
C LEU A 59 12.94 2.09 -5.70
N LYS A 60 12.90 0.86 -6.22
CA LYS A 60 14.07 0.04 -6.58
C LYS A 60 14.55 0.25 -8.01
N LEU A 61 13.64 0.55 -8.95
CA LEU A 61 13.96 0.68 -10.37
C LEU A 61 14.83 1.90 -10.65
N ASN A 62 14.22 3.10 -10.64
CA ASN A 62 14.86 4.35 -11.03
C ASN A 62 14.20 5.54 -10.33
N PHE A 63 14.08 5.47 -9.00
CA PHE A 63 13.50 6.58 -8.24
C PHE A 63 14.37 7.84 -8.37
N SER A 64 13.91 8.81 -9.16
CA SER A 64 14.60 10.07 -9.45
C SER A 64 14.24 11.22 -8.48
N GLY A 65 13.44 10.94 -7.46
CA GLY A 65 13.06 11.93 -6.45
C GLY A 65 14.13 12.18 -5.39
N SER A 66 13.92 13.23 -4.58
CA SER A 66 14.81 13.53 -3.45
C SER A 66 14.79 12.43 -2.38
N LYS A 67 15.85 12.34 -1.57
CA LYS A 67 15.89 11.45 -0.39
C LYS A 67 14.66 11.63 0.52
N GLU A 68 14.20 12.86 0.66
CA GLU A 68 13.01 13.19 1.44
C GLU A 68 11.73 12.60 0.83
N LYS A 69 11.55 12.70 -0.49
CA LYS A 69 10.42 12.06 -1.20
C LYS A 69 10.48 10.54 -1.06
N LYS A 70 11.67 9.94 -1.18
CA LYS A 70 11.87 8.49 -0.96
C LYS A 70 11.41 8.09 0.44
N LEU A 71 11.85 8.83 1.46
CA LEU A 71 11.47 8.57 2.85
C LEU A 71 9.95 8.71 3.06
N ARG A 72 9.31 9.71 2.45
CA ARG A 72 7.84 9.87 2.49
C ARG A 72 7.13 8.66 1.89
N LEU A 73 7.58 8.15 0.74
CA LEU A 73 7.01 6.95 0.12
C LEU A 73 7.22 5.70 0.97
N MET A 74 8.40 5.52 1.58
CA MET A 74 8.65 4.42 2.51
C MET A 74 7.74 4.48 3.74
N LYS A 75 7.55 5.67 4.32
CA LYS A 75 6.60 5.88 5.42
C LYS A 75 5.16 5.58 5.00
N PHE A 76 4.79 5.92 3.77
CA PHE A 76 3.48 5.60 3.23
C PHE A 76 3.27 4.09 3.08
N VAL A 77 4.24 3.35 2.54
CA VAL A 77 4.22 1.87 2.51
C VAL A 77 4.10 1.28 3.92
N ALA A 78 4.79 1.85 4.91
CA ALA A 78 4.64 1.40 6.30
C ALA A 78 3.21 1.59 6.85
N LYS A 79 2.54 2.69 6.47
CA LYS A 79 1.13 2.92 6.82
C LYS A 79 0.21 1.90 6.15
N LEU A 80 0.43 1.60 4.88
CA LEU A 80 -0.32 0.56 4.15
C LEU A 80 -0.21 -0.81 4.84
N ASN A 81 1.00 -1.23 5.18
CA ASN A 81 1.23 -2.49 5.90
C ASN A 81 0.49 -2.52 7.24
N MET A 82 0.45 -1.40 7.97
CA MET A 82 -0.32 -1.30 9.22
C MET A 82 -1.83 -1.46 8.98
N GLN A 83 -2.37 -0.85 7.92
CA GLN A 83 -3.79 -1.03 7.57
C GLN A 83 -4.11 -2.49 7.26
N ARG A 84 -3.22 -3.20 6.57
CA ARG A 84 -3.36 -4.64 6.37
C ARG A 84 -3.35 -5.42 7.69
N GLU A 85 -2.40 -5.14 8.59
CA GLU A 85 -2.35 -5.79 9.91
C GLU A 85 -3.66 -5.56 10.70
N LEU A 86 -4.27 -4.37 10.60
CA LEU A 86 -5.56 -4.08 11.22
C LEU A 86 -6.74 -4.84 10.60
N LEU A 87 -6.73 -5.03 9.27
CA LEU A 87 -7.71 -5.85 8.55
C LEU A 87 -7.64 -7.31 8.99
N GLU A 88 -6.42 -7.87 9.08
CA GLU A 88 -6.16 -9.24 9.53
C GLU A 88 -6.72 -9.46 10.94
N LEU A 89 -6.45 -8.53 11.87
CA LEU A 89 -6.98 -8.58 13.23
C LEU A 89 -8.51 -8.49 13.27
N ALA A 90 -9.10 -7.62 12.45
CA ALA A 90 -10.55 -7.43 12.43
C ALA A 90 -11.32 -8.61 11.82
N SER A 91 -10.65 -9.42 11.00
CA SER A 91 -11.21 -10.62 10.35
C SER A 91 -11.55 -11.75 11.33
N GLY A 92 -11.04 -11.69 12.57
CA GLY A 92 -11.27 -12.72 13.58
C GLY A 92 -10.57 -14.06 13.31
N GLU A 93 -9.79 -14.20 12.22
CA GLU A 93 -8.85 -15.32 12.01
C GLU A 93 -7.58 -15.17 12.87
N THR A 94 -7.78 -14.88 14.15
CA THR A 94 -6.68 -14.70 15.10
C THR A 94 -6.16 -16.06 15.55
N ASN A 95 -5.37 -16.71 14.69
CA ASN A 95 -4.45 -17.73 15.16
C ASN A 95 -3.49 -17.04 16.14
N LEU A 96 -3.37 -17.53 17.38
CA LEU A 96 -2.52 -16.94 18.41
C LEU A 96 -1.08 -16.66 17.93
N LYS A 97 -0.61 -17.45 16.95
CA LYS A 97 0.68 -17.32 16.28
C LYS A 97 0.84 -16.04 15.44
N ASP A 98 -0.25 -15.50 14.88
CA ASP A 98 -0.21 -14.31 14.03
C ASP A 98 -0.21 -13.02 14.87
N ILE A 99 -0.89 -13.02 16.03
CA ILE A 99 -0.69 -12.00 17.08
C ILE A 99 0.76 -12.02 17.57
N GLU A 100 1.30 -13.21 17.85
CA GLU A 100 2.68 -13.34 18.33
C GLU A 100 3.68 -12.83 17.30
N LYS A 101 3.49 -13.12 16.01
CA LYS A 101 4.30 -12.55 14.91
C LYS A 101 4.13 -11.05 14.75
N ALA A 102 2.93 -10.51 14.91
CA ALA A 102 2.69 -9.06 14.87
C ALA A 102 3.37 -8.37 16.06
N GLY A 103 3.22 -8.93 17.26
CA GLY A 103 3.90 -8.48 18.48
C GLY A 103 5.42 -8.53 18.36
N GLN A 104 5.98 -9.61 17.82
CA GLN A 104 7.42 -9.72 17.55
C GLN A 104 7.91 -8.71 16.49
N ARG A 105 7.12 -8.45 15.44
CA ARG A 105 7.44 -7.43 14.43
C ARG A 105 7.41 -6.02 15.01
N LEU A 106 6.42 -5.70 15.85
CA LEU A 106 6.31 -4.43 16.56
C LEU A 106 7.45 -4.27 17.58
N GLY A 107 7.77 -5.33 18.33
CA GLY A 107 8.87 -5.36 19.29
C GLY A 107 10.24 -5.18 18.64
N LYS A 108 10.50 -5.78 17.47
CA LYS A 108 11.74 -5.56 16.71
C LYS A 108 11.84 -4.14 16.16
N LYS A 109 10.72 -3.56 15.68
CA LYS A 109 10.70 -2.17 15.21
C LYS A 109 10.98 -1.19 16.36
N SER A 110 10.41 -1.41 17.53
CA SER A 110 10.66 -0.58 18.71
C SER A 110 12.11 -0.72 19.18
N GLN A 111 12.67 -1.93 19.27
CA GLN A 111 14.07 -2.13 19.63
C GLN A 111 15.04 -1.44 18.66
N SER A 112 14.82 -1.54 17.33
CA SER A 112 15.70 -0.86 16.37
C SER A 112 15.64 0.67 16.45
N ALA A 113 14.54 1.24 16.96
CA ALA A 113 14.44 2.68 17.21
C ALA A 113 15.20 3.12 18.46
N PHE A 114 15.50 2.20 19.39
CA PHE A 114 16.26 2.47 20.61
C PHE A 114 17.75 2.11 20.50
N GLU A 115 18.15 1.22 19.58
CA GLU A 115 19.56 0.88 19.30
C GLU A 115 20.31 1.95 18.48
N SER A 116 19.62 2.98 17.99
CA SER A 116 20.23 4.09 17.24
C SER A 116 20.67 5.28 18.11
N LYS A 117 20.91 5.05 19.41
CA LYS A 117 21.52 6.03 20.33
C LYS A 117 22.99 5.73 20.59
#